data_AF-A0A6J4I425-F1
#
_entry.id   AF-A0A6J4I425-F1
#
_cell.length_a   1.000
_cell.length_b   1.000
_cell.length_c   1.000
_cell.angle_alpha   90.00
_cell.angle_beta   90.00
_cell.angle_gamma   90.00
#
_symmetry.space_group_name_H-M   'P 1'
#
loop_
_entity.id
_entity.type
_entity.pdbx_description
1 polymer ?
#
loop_
_entity_poly.entity_id
_entity_poly.type
_entity_poly.pdbx_seq_one_letter_code
_entity_poly.pdbx_strand_id
1 'polypeptide(L)'
;MAGAASFVVLPETTSPDGRYAVAWGLPKHPEIWKTVQQGFAEPSQASEAFYAKVAQAVEASVNYLVDLRAKEIVQKLSSNYWHLEDRYQVDDASQRDTFEAAWSPTSDLVITSHTHRWVTLSVAAARIDPTGTVSVVNLEPVLKPAALKWCDRSMKKARLSADSVFIVFSGVQHREGGKFSVTASGSQGGEGEWNADSALIDFTLEPSEKGLVAKVSDVRGTDDGTRETAGNSEDALAKADADLNRAYSALRKTLGATEAETLKEEQRAWLKKRDKIKDPGAKAEFVAERVKELEAQKR
;
A
#
# COMPACT_ATOMS: atom_id res chain seq x y z
N MET A 1 -0.81 19.72 -32.73
CA MET A 1 -1.14 20.01 -31.32
C MET A 1 -1.45 18.67 -30.66
N ALA A 2 -0.63 18.22 -29.71
CA ALA A 2 -0.94 17.02 -28.93
C ALA A 2 -2.21 17.32 -28.11
N GLY A 3 -3.27 16.53 -28.29
CA GLY A 3 -4.47 16.69 -27.48
C GLY A 3 -4.13 16.55 -26.00
N ALA A 4 -4.78 17.33 -25.13
CA ALA A 4 -4.61 17.21 -23.69
C ALA A 4 -4.82 15.75 -23.29
N ALA A 5 -3.76 15.10 -22.79
CA ALA A 5 -3.83 13.70 -22.42
C ALA A 5 -4.86 13.56 -21.30
N SER A 6 -5.85 12.72 -21.55
CA SER A 6 -6.93 12.48 -20.61
C SER A 6 -6.54 11.33 -19.70
N PHE A 7 -6.43 11.60 -18.40
CA PHE A 7 -6.03 10.64 -17.37
C PHE A 7 -6.94 10.76 -16.13
N VAL A 8 -7.11 9.67 -15.40
CA VAL A 8 -7.79 9.61 -14.09
C VAL A 8 -6.71 9.39 -13.05
N VAL A 9 -6.72 10.26 -12.04
CA VAL A 9 -5.81 10.20 -10.90
C VAL A 9 -6.26 9.09 -9.97
N LEU A 10 -5.31 8.30 -9.46
CA LEU A 10 -5.51 7.34 -8.38
C LEU A 10 -5.30 8.08 -7.05
N PRO A 11 -6.36 8.53 -6.35
CA PRO A 11 -6.23 9.45 -5.22
C PRO A 11 -5.40 8.88 -4.06
N GLU A 12 -5.43 7.58 -3.84
CA GLU A 12 -4.66 6.83 -2.84
C GLU A 12 -3.14 6.88 -3.08
N THR A 13 -2.73 7.21 -4.30
CA THR A 13 -1.32 7.33 -4.71
C THR A 13 -0.78 8.76 -4.64
N THR A 14 -1.54 9.68 -4.05
CA THR A 14 -1.14 11.08 -3.92
C THR A 14 0.08 11.21 -3.00
N SER A 15 1.09 11.93 -3.47
CA SER A 15 2.29 12.27 -2.70
C SER A 15 1.99 13.06 -1.42
N PRO A 16 2.85 12.99 -0.38
CA PRO A 16 2.65 13.71 0.88
C PRO A 16 2.42 15.22 0.76
N ASP A 17 3.03 15.89 -0.24
CA ASP A 17 2.85 17.32 -0.48
C ASP A 17 1.63 17.66 -1.37
N GLY A 18 0.89 16.64 -1.81
CA GLY A 18 -0.28 16.75 -2.66
C GLY A 18 0.04 17.17 -4.10
N ARG A 19 1.31 17.20 -4.52
CA ARG A 19 1.69 17.71 -5.84
C ARG A 19 1.64 16.65 -6.92
N TYR A 20 2.07 15.44 -6.61
CA TYR A 20 2.17 14.34 -7.56
C TYR A 20 1.22 13.20 -7.19
N ALA A 21 0.84 12.41 -8.18
CA ALA A 21 0.13 11.16 -8.00
C ALA A 21 0.40 10.22 -9.19
N VAL A 22 0.04 8.94 -9.02
CA VAL A 22 -0.13 8.05 -10.16
C VAL A 22 -1.50 8.30 -10.77
N ALA A 23 -1.53 8.29 -12.09
CA ALA A 23 -2.75 8.31 -12.86
C ALA A 23 -2.71 7.18 -13.89
N TRP A 24 -3.85 6.86 -14.46
CA TRP A 24 -3.92 6.01 -15.63
C TRP A 24 -4.62 6.75 -16.75
N GLY A 25 -4.27 6.40 -17.98
CA GLY A 25 -4.90 6.95 -19.17
C GLY A 25 -5.07 5.89 -20.25
N LEU A 26 -5.90 6.23 -21.23
CA LEU A 26 -6.23 5.39 -22.38
C LEU A 26 -5.81 6.11 -23.67
N PRO A 27 -4.50 6.32 -23.91
CA PRO A 27 -4.03 7.15 -25.03
C PRO A 27 -4.45 6.61 -26.41
N LYS A 28 -4.73 5.30 -26.51
CA LYS A 28 -5.19 4.66 -27.75
C LYS A 28 -6.73 4.67 -27.93
N HIS A 29 -7.47 5.04 -26.89
CA HIS A 29 -8.94 5.04 -26.87
C HIS A 29 -9.53 6.33 -26.29
N PRO A 30 -9.17 7.52 -26.82
CA PRO A 30 -9.69 8.80 -26.33
C PRO A 30 -11.23 8.90 -26.41
N GLU A 31 -11.86 8.19 -27.34
CA GLU A 31 -13.32 8.11 -27.51
C GLU A 31 -14.03 7.42 -26.34
N ILE A 32 -13.33 6.57 -25.58
CA ILE A 32 -13.87 5.84 -24.44
C ILE A 32 -13.76 6.68 -23.15
N TRP A 33 -12.95 7.73 -23.15
CA TRP A 33 -12.64 8.51 -21.96
C TRP A 33 -13.86 9.11 -21.26
N LYS A 34 -14.79 9.69 -22.03
CA LYS A 34 -16.03 10.24 -21.49
C LYS A 34 -16.86 9.16 -20.80
N THR A 35 -16.90 7.96 -21.39
CA THR A 35 -17.61 6.81 -20.80
C THR A 35 -16.96 6.45 -19.47
N VAL A 36 -15.65 6.27 -19.48
CA VAL A 36 -14.84 5.98 -18.29
C VAL A 36 -15.06 6.98 -17.16
N GLN A 37 -14.99 8.29 -17.43
CA GLN A 37 -15.18 9.33 -16.40
C GLN A 37 -16.58 9.26 -15.77
N GLN A 38 -17.60 8.97 -16.58
CA GLN A 38 -18.96 8.77 -16.07
C GLN A 38 -19.03 7.55 -15.15
N GLY A 39 -18.35 6.46 -15.49
CA GLY A 39 -18.29 5.26 -14.65
C GLY A 39 -17.63 5.51 -13.28
N PHE A 40 -16.60 6.37 -13.21
CA PHE A 40 -15.99 6.77 -11.93
C PHE A 40 -16.86 7.73 -11.12
N ALA A 41 -17.60 8.61 -11.78
CA ALA A 41 -18.50 9.55 -11.10
C ALA A 41 -19.76 8.88 -10.57
N GLU A 42 -20.27 7.87 -11.29
CA GLU A 42 -21.53 7.19 -10.99
C GLU A 42 -21.38 5.66 -11.08
N PRO A 43 -20.62 5.01 -10.17
CA PRO A 43 -20.34 3.57 -10.24
C PRO A 43 -21.60 2.70 -10.28
N SER A 44 -22.66 3.11 -9.57
CA SER A 44 -23.95 2.43 -9.54
C SER A 44 -24.68 2.40 -10.88
N GLN A 45 -24.31 3.25 -11.84
CA GLN A 45 -24.91 3.30 -13.18
C GLN A 45 -24.09 2.55 -14.24
N ALA A 46 -22.94 1.98 -13.86
CA ALA A 46 -22.12 1.19 -14.76
C ALA A 46 -22.86 -0.09 -15.18
N SER A 47 -23.32 -0.12 -16.44
CA SER A 47 -23.99 -1.28 -17.04
C SER A 47 -22.98 -2.34 -17.49
N GLU A 48 -23.44 -3.57 -17.74
CA GLU A 48 -22.58 -4.63 -18.29
C GLU A 48 -21.94 -4.22 -19.62
N ALA A 49 -22.68 -3.49 -20.46
CA ALA A 49 -22.19 -2.93 -21.72
C ALA A 49 -21.09 -1.86 -21.51
N PHE A 50 -21.17 -1.07 -20.43
CA PHE A 50 -20.09 -0.16 -20.04
C PHE A 50 -18.81 -0.95 -19.75
N TYR A 51 -18.89 -1.98 -18.90
CA TYR A 51 -17.71 -2.77 -18.54
C TYR A 51 -17.13 -3.51 -19.74
N ALA A 52 -17.96 -4.10 -20.61
CA ALA A 52 -17.50 -4.76 -21.82
C ALA A 52 -16.73 -3.80 -22.75
N LYS A 53 -17.22 -2.56 -22.89
CA LYS A 53 -16.57 -1.52 -23.69
C LYS A 53 -15.26 -1.04 -23.07
N VAL A 54 -15.23 -0.87 -21.75
CA VAL A 54 -14.03 -0.46 -21.03
C VAL A 54 -12.98 -1.57 -21.05
N ALA A 55 -13.37 -2.83 -20.82
CA ALA A 55 -12.46 -3.99 -20.82
C ALA A 55 -11.66 -4.12 -22.13
N GLN A 56 -12.27 -3.84 -23.28
CA GLN A 56 -11.57 -3.82 -24.57
C GLN A 56 -10.47 -2.75 -24.65
N ALA A 57 -10.58 -1.68 -23.86
CA ALA A 57 -9.61 -0.60 -23.79
C ALA A 57 -8.54 -0.81 -22.70
N VAL A 58 -8.81 -1.64 -21.70
CA VAL A 58 -7.94 -1.85 -20.52
C VAL A 58 -6.57 -2.38 -20.91
N GLU A 59 -6.49 -3.27 -21.91
CA GLU A 59 -5.20 -3.78 -22.40
C GLU A 59 -4.28 -2.68 -22.96
N ALA A 60 -4.87 -1.55 -23.36
CA ALA A 60 -4.16 -0.37 -23.85
C ALA A 60 -3.99 0.72 -22.77
N SER A 61 -4.37 0.44 -21.53
CA SER A 61 -4.14 1.35 -20.40
C SER A 61 -2.65 1.57 -20.17
N VAL A 62 -2.34 2.76 -19.66
CA VAL A 62 -0.99 3.18 -19.34
C VAL A 62 -1.03 3.90 -18.00
N ASN A 63 -0.13 3.56 -17.08
CA ASN A 63 0.05 4.37 -15.88
C ASN A 63 1.06 5.51 -16.12
N TYR A 64 0.77 6.64 -15.50
CA TYR A 64 1.53 7.87 -15.58
C TYR A 64 1.82 8.37 -14.17
N LEU A 65 2.98 8.99 -13.99
CA LEU A 65 3.21 9.95 -12.93
C LEU A 65 2.75 11.31 -13.42
N VAL A 66 1.89 11.99 -12.66
CA VAL A 66 1.32 13.29 -13.04
C VAL A 66 1.62 14.35 -11.99
N ASP A 67 1.81 15.59 -12.43
CA ASP A 67 1.82 16.78 -11.57
C ASP A 67 0.39 17.32 -11.52
N LEU A 68 -0.24 17.23 -10.34
CA LEU A 68 -1.63 17.62 -10.11
C LEU A 68 -1.83 19.13 -10.17
N ARG A 69 -0.79 19.92 -9.87
CA ARG A 69 -0.86 21.39 -9.92
C ARG A 69 -0.74 21.87 -11.36
N ALA A 70 0.23 21.33 -12.11
CA ALA A 70 0.41 21.63 -13.52
C ALA A 70 -0.66 20.97 -14.42
N LYS A 71 -1.29 19.89 -13.94
CA LYS A 71 -2.19 19.00 -14.69
C LYS A 71 -1.52 18.37 -15.91
N GLU A 72 -0.26 17.96 -15.72
CA GLU A 72 0.58 17.43 -16.79
C GLU A 72 1.08 16.02 -16.45
N ILE A 73 1.28 15.23 -17.51
CA ILE A 73 1.98 13.95 -17.41
C ILE A 73 3.47 14.26 -17.31
N VAL A 74 4.10 13.81 -16.23
CA VAL A 74 5.53 13.99 -16.00
C VAL A 74 6.30 12.79 -16.56
N GLN A 75 5.78 11.57 -16.36
CA GLN A 75 6.46 10.36 -16.78
C GLN A 75 5.47 9.23 -17.06
N LYS A 76 5.75 8.42 -18.09
CA LYS A 76 5.07 7.13 -18.30
C LYS A 76 5.72 6.06 -17.43
N LEU A 77 4.93 5.30 -16.68
CA LEU A 77 5.38 4.16 -15.89
C LEU A 77 5.36 2.88 -16.74
N SER A 78 6.06 1.84 -16.29
CA SER A 78 6.13 0.55 -16.99
C SER A 78 4.92 -0.36 -16.75
N SER A 79 4.04 0.00 -15.81
CA SER A 79 2.81 -0.71 -15.49
C SER A 79 1.65 -0.26 -16.40
N ASN A 80 0.72 -1.19 -16.62
CA ASN A 80 -0.59 -0.95 -17.21
C ASN A 80 -1.69 -1.42 -16.25
N TYR A 81 -1.53 -1.12 -14.95
CA TYR A 81 -2.53 -1.41 -13.93
C TYR A 81 -3.84 -0.70 -14.23
N TRP A 82 -4.90 -1.47 -14.01
CA TRP A 82 -6.28 -1.04 -14.14
C TRP A 82 -7.14 -1.69 -13.06
N HIS A 83 -7.97 -0.91 -12.38
CA HIS A 83 -9.00 -1.44 -11.52
C HIS A 83 -10.23 -0.52 -11.48
N LEU A 84 -11.42 -1.11 -11.58
CA LEU A 84 -12.71 -0.48 -11.30
C LEU A 84 -13.26 -1.18 -10.06
N GLU A 85 -13.39 -0.44 -8.95
CA GLU A 85 -13.57 -0.99 -7.59
C GLU A 85 -14.77 -1.94 -7.38
N ASP A 86 -15.79 -1.94 -8.25
CA ASP A 86 -17.11 -2.49 -7.87
C ASP A 86 -17.62 -3.75 -8.60
N ARG A 87 -16.96 -4.27 -9.66
CA ARG A 87 -17.50 -5.47 -10.37
C ARG A 87 -16.55 -6.62 -10.64
N TYR A 88 -15.24 -6.43 -10.47
CA TYR A 88 -14.27 -7.51 -10.62
C TYR A 88 -13.74 -8.06 -9.28
N GLN A 89 -14.32 -7.64 -8.15
CA GLN A 89 -14.38 -8.47 -6.95
C GLN A 89 -15.35 -9.65 -7.19
N VAL A 90 -15.16 -10.39 -8.27
CA VAL A 90 -15.67 -11.76 -8.30
C VAL A 90 -15.04 -12.41 -7.07
N ASP A 91 -15.85 -13.04 -6.22
CA ASP A 91 -15.46 -13.74 -4.96
C ASP A 91 -14.31 -14.76 -5.09
N ASP A 92 -13.71 -14.84 -6.27
CA ASP A 92 -12.51 -15.59 -6.57
C ASP A 92 -11.27 -14.81 -6.09
N ALA A 93 -10.90 -15.06 -4.82
CA ALA A 93 -9.66 -14.61 -4.21
C ALA A 93 -8.39 -14.89 -5.05
N SER A 94 -8.52 -15.72 -6.10
CA SER A 94 -7.49 -16.03 -7.08
C SER A 94 -7.13 -14.87 -8.04
N GLN A 95 -7.92 -13.80 -8.10
CA GLN A 95 -7.67 -12.64 -8.98
C GLN A 95 -7.17 -11.41 -8.20
N ARG A 96 -6.02 -11.56 -7.52
CA ARG A 96 -5.33 -10.43 -6.89
C ARG A 96 -4.76 -9.48 -7.94
N ASP A 97 -5.44 -8.37 -8.24
CA ASP A 97 -4.84 -7.27 -9.02
C ASP A 97 -4.61 -6.06 -8.10
N THR A 98 -3.38 -5.90 -7.63
CA THR A 98 -3.03 -4.85 -6.68
C THR A 98 -2.07 -3.85 -7.30
N PHE A 99 -2.31 -2.58 -7.01
CA PHE A 99 -1.37 -1.50 -7.25
C PHE A 99 -1.08 -0.79 -5.96
N GLU A 100 0.19 -0.62 -5.68
CA GLU A 100 0.65 0.05 -4.47
C GLU A 100 1.65 1.13 -4.84
N ALA A 101 1.58 2.24 -4.12
CA ALA A 101 2.53 3.35 -4.24
C ALA A 101 3.04 3.75 -2.86
N ALA A 102 4.35 3.90 -2.72
CA ALA A 102 4.99 4.39 -1.50
C ALA A 102 5.90 5.58 -1.81
N TRP A 103 5.57 6.72 -1.22
CA TRP A 103 6.31 7.97 -1.40
C TRP A 103 7.39 8.17 -0.34
N SER A 104 8.48 8.82 -0.72
CA SER A 104 9.36 9.49 0.24
C SER A 104 8.60 10.62 0.96
N PRO A 105 8.96 10.96 2.22
CA PRO A 105 8.36 12.09 2.94
C PRO A 105 8.50 13.43 2.20
N THR A 106 9.55 13.56 1.38
CA THR A 106 9.86 14.73 0.57
C THR A 106 9.13 14.79 -0.77
N SER A 107 8.32 13.77 -1.10
CA SER A 107 7.53 13.69 -2.35
C SER A 107 8.37 13.71 -3.64
N ASP A 108 9.69 13.50 -3.54
CA ASP A 108 10.64 13.49 -4.66
C ASP A 108 10.95 12.08 -5.16
N LEU A 109 10.37 11.05 -4.55
CA LEU A 109 10.61 9.65 -4.89
C LEU A 109 9.36 8.83 -4.60
N VAL A 110 8.99 7.96 -5.54
CA VAL A 110 7.89 6.99 -5.38
C VAL A 110 8.32 5.61 -5.81
N ILE A 111 7.95 4.59 -5.04
CA ILE A 111 7.99 3.19 -5.43
C ILE A 111 6.59 2.79 -5.86
N THR A 112 6.46 2.14 -7.02
CA THR A 112 5.21 1.55 -7.47
C THR A 112 5.36 0.05 -7.63
N SER A 113 4.40 -0.72 -7.17
CA SER A 113 4.29 -2.15 -7.43
C SER A 113 2.94 -2.46 -8.06
N HIS A 114 2.96 -3.21 -9.16
CA HIS A 114 1.77 -3.75 -9.81
C HIS A 114 1.88 -5.28 -9.82
N THR A 115 0.97 -5.92 -9.11
CA THR A 115 0.88 -7.37 -9.02
C THR A 115 -0.44 -7.83 -9.62
N HIS A 116 -0.36 -8.81 -10.51
CA HIS A 116 -1.52 -9.47 -11.09
C HIS A 116 -1.44 -10.98 -10.80
N ARG A 117 -2.41 -11.48 -10.06
CA ARG A 117 -2.50 -12.84 -9.53
C ARG A 117 -1.25 -13.22 -8.73
N TRP A 118 -0.45 -14.12 -9.30
CA TRP A 118 0.70 -14.76 -8.67
C TRP A 118 2.02 -14.13 -9.10
N VAL A 119 2.00 -13.04 -9.86
CA VAL A 119 3.20 -12.43 -10.42
C VAL A 119 3.16 -10.92 -10.28
N THR A 120 4.30 -10.34 -9.89
CA THR A 120 4.50 -8.90 -10.05
C THR A 120 4.81 -8.58 -11.51
N LEU A 121 3.91 -7.83 -12.14
CA LEU A 121 4.09 -7.36 -13.51
C LEU A 121 5.10 -6.21 -13.58
N SER A 122 5.16 -5.38 -12.53
CA SER A 122 6.21 -4.37 -12.42
C SER A 122 6.47 -3.95 -10.97
N VAL A 123 7.74 -3.67 -10.67
CA VAL A 123 8.15 -2.97 -9.45
C VAL A 123 9.23 -1.97 -9.84
N ALA A 124 8.94 -0.69 -9.64
CA ALA A 124 9.77 0.40 -10.15
C ALA A 124 9.88 1.54 -9.14
N ALA A 125 10.95 2.32 -9.24
CA ALA A 125 11.08 3.58 -8.55
C ALA A 125 11.14 4.73 -9.55
N ALA A 126 10.48 5.84 -9.24
CA ALA A 126 10.56 7.08 -10.00
C ALA A 126 11.04 8.22 -9.08
N ARG A 127 12.16 8.84 -9.42
CA ARG A 127 12.71 10.01 -8.73
C ARG A 127 12.42 11.27 -9.53
N ILE A 128 11.93 12.30 -8.86
CA ILE A 128 11.64 13.63 -9.41
C ILE A 128 12.75 14.57 -8.93
N ASP A 129 13.52 15.08 -9.88
CA ASP A 129 14.60 15.99 -9.60
C ASP A 129 14.05 17.42 -9.36
N PRO A 130 14.79 18.33 -8.72
CA PRO A 130 14.34 19.72 -8.51
C PRO A 130 13.98 20.47 -9.80
N THR A 131 14.50 20.02 -10.95
CA THR A 131 14.19 20.55 -12.29
C THR A 131 12.87 20.02 -12.86
N GLY A 132 12.22 19.07 -12.19
CA GLY A 132 11.04 18.34 -12.67
C GLY A 132 11.36 17.18 -13.62
N THR A 133 12.64 16.90 -13.89
CA THR A 133 13.05 15.72 -14.64
C THR A 133 12.78 14.46 -13.82
N VAL A 134 12.27 13.40 -14.46
CA VAL A 134 11.99 12.13 -13.80
C VAL A 134 12.92 11.05 -14.30
N SER A 135 13.56 10.34 -13.37
CA SER A 135 14.32 9.13 -13.64
C SER A 135 13.57 7.91 -13.11
N VAL A 136 13.46 6.86 -13.92
CA VAL A 136 12.76 5.62 -13.56
C VAL A 136 13.74 4.46 -13.59
N VAL A 137 13.70 3.61 -12.56
CA VAL A 137 14.49 2.38 -12.47
C VAL A 137 13.57 1.18 -12.22
N ASN A 138 13.77 0.11 -12.99
CA ASN A 138 13.16 -1.18 -12.71
C ASN A 138 13.89 -1.84 -11.53
N LEU A 139 13.14 -2.17 -10.47
CA LEU A 139 13.69 -2.77 -9.27
C LEU A 139 13.74 -4.31 -9.32
N GLU A 140 13.03 -4.95 -10.25
CA GLU A 140 12.97 -6.41 -10.35
C GLU A 140 14.37 -7.07 -10.45
N PRO A 141 15.32 -6.56 -11.27
CA PRO A 141 16.66 -7.17 -11.38
C PRO A 141 17.44 -7.18 -10.06
N VAL A 142 17.08 -6.31 -9.10
CA VAL A 142 17.73 -6.21 -7.79
C VAL A 142 16.95 -6.99 -6.74
N LEU A 143 15.63 -6.85 -6.71
CA LEU A 143 14.77 -7.44 -5.68
C LEU A 143 14.51 -8.94 -5.90
N LYS A 144 14.33 -9.38 -7.15
CA LYS A 144 13.98 -10.77 -7.46
C LYS A 144 15.08 -11.76 -7.09
N PRO A 145 16.37 -11.51 -7.36
CA PRO A 145 17.43 -12.40 -6.89
C PRO A 145 17.49 -12.50 -5.35
N ALA A 146 17.23 -11.39 -4.65
CA ALA A 146 17.19 -11.38 -3.18
C ALA A 146 16.03 -12.24 -2.64
N ALA A 147 14.84 -12.10 -3.23
CA ALA A 147 13.67 -12.91 -2.90
C ALA A 147 13.88 -14.41 -3.21
N LEU A 148 14.44 -14.75 -4.37
CA LEU A 148 14.74 -16.13 -4.75
C LEU A 148 15.78 -16.76 -3.81
N LYS A 149 16.80 -16.00 -3.42
CA LYS A 149 17.81 -16.46 -2.44
C LYS A 149 17.17 -16.77 -1.09
N TRP A 150 16.19 -15.98 -0.65
CA TRP A 150 15.41 -16.29 0.55
C TRP A 150 14.61 -17.58 0.40
N CYS A 151 13.90 -17.72 -0.72
CA CYS A 151 13.07 -18.89 -1.02
C CYS A 151 13.89 -20.18 -1.25
N ASP A 152 15.20 -20.10 -1.52
CA ASP A 152 16.04 -21.25 -1.90
C ASP A 152 15.92 -22.43 -0.92
N ARG A 153 15.83 -22.16 0.38
CA ARG A 153 15.69 -23.21 1.39
C ARG A 153 14.36 -23.96 1.28
N SER A 154 13.24 -23.26 1.07
CA SER A 154 11.92 -23.89 0.91
C SER A 154 11.78 -24.53 -0.47
N MET A 155 12.33 -23.91 -1.52
CA MET A 155 12.37 -24.46 -2.89
C MET A 155 13.09 -25.81 -2.93
N LYS A 156 14.26 -25.94 -2.28
CA LYS A 156 15.02 -27.20 -2.23
C LYS A 156 14.23 -28.33 -1.56
N LYS A 157 13.48 -28.03 -0.49
CA LYS A 157 12.62 -29.03 0.17
C LYS A 157 11.49 -29.49 -0.76
N ALA A 158 10.93 -28.57 -1.55
CA ALA A 158 9.87 -28.85 -2.51
C ALA A 158 10.38 -29.35 -3.88
N ARG A 159 11.71 -29.44 -4.09
CA ARG A 159 12.36 -29.84 -5.35
C ARG A 159 12.02 -28.92 -6.55
N LEU A 160 11.90 -27.63 -6.28
CA LEU A 160 11.55 -26.60 -7.28
C LEU A 160 12.81 -25.93 -7.82
N SER A 161 12.73 -25.42 -9.06
CA SER A 161 13.77 -24.57 -9.64
C SER A 161 13.41 -23.10 -9.50
N ALA A 162 14.42 -22.21 -9.43
CA ALA A 162 14.19 -20.77 -9.34
C ALA A 162 13.35 -20.22 -10.52
N ASP A 163 13.48 -20.82 -11.71
CA ASP A 163 12.74 -20.42 -12.92
C ASP A 163 11.26 -20.83 -12.88
N SER A 164 10.89 -21.76 -12.00
CA SER A 164 9.51 -22.22 -11.82
C SER A 164 8.72 -21.44 -10.75
N VAL A 165 9.39 -20.50 -10.07
CA VAL A 165 8.79 -19.73 -8.97
C VAL A 165 8.46 -18.32 -9.44
N PHE A 166 7.19 -17.95 -9.25
CA PHE A 166 6.74 -16.58 -9.41
C PHE A 166 6.97 -15.81 -8.11
N ILE A 167 7.59 -14.64 -8.23
CA ILE A 167 7.78 -13.73 -7.10
C ILE A 167 6.71 -12.65 -7.16
N VAL A 168 6.01 -12.50 -6.05
CA VAL A 168 5.07 -11.40 -5.80
C VAL A 168 5.71 -10.44 -4.82
N PHE A 169 5.73 -9.17 -5.19
CA PHE A 169 6.07 -8.03 -4.37
C PHE A 169 4.78 -7.31 -3.94
N SER A 170 4.71 -6.94 -2.66
CA SER A 170 3.58 -6.25 -2.04
C SER A 170 4.04 -5.52 -0.77
N GLY A 171 3.15 -4.74 -0.16
CA GLY A 171 3.46 -3.94 1.02
C GLY A 171 4.65 -2.99 0.80
N VAL A 172 4.71 -2.29 -0.33
CA VAL A 172 5.75 -1.27 -0.54
C VAL A 172 5.60 -0.14 0.48
N GLN A 173 6.68 0.20 1.17
CA GLN A 173 6.66 1.20 2.24
C GLN A 173 7.96 1.99 2.27
N HIS A 174 7.86 3.27 2.63
CA HIS A 174 9.02 4.05 3.04
C HIS A 174 9.39 3.73 4.50
N ARG A 175 10.69 3.66 4.78
CA ARG A 175 11.28 3.39 6.10
C ARG A 175 12.21 4.54 6.50
N GLU A 176 12.51 4.66 7.78
CA GLU A 176 13.44 5.68 8.26
C GLU A 176 14.82 5.57 7.60
N GLY A 177 15.51 6.71 7.50
CA GLY A 177 16.86 6.77 6.92
C GLY A 177 16.91 6.66 5.39
N GLY A 178 15.82 7.01 4.69
CA GLY A 178 15.75 6.98 3.22
C GLY A 178 15.72 5.57 2.64
N LYS A 179 15.29 4.59 3.45
CA LYS A 179 15.11 3.21 3.04
C LYS A 179 13.69 2.98 2.54
N PHE A 180 13.54 1.95 1.73
CA PHE A 180 12.24 1.40 1.37
C PHE A 180 12.22 -0.08 1.71
N SER A 181 11.04 -0.60 1.96
CA SER A 181 10.83 -2.02 2.18
C SER A 181 9.76 -2.56 1.24
N VAL A 182 9.90 -3.81 0.84
CA VAL A 182 8.86 -4.55 0.13
C VAL A 182 8.78 -5.96 0.69
N THR A 183 7.57 -6.50 0.77
CA THR A 183 7.34 -7.90 1.09
C THR A 183 7.40 -8.70 -0.20
N ALA A 184 8.21 -9.76 -0.22
CA ALA A 184 8.33 -10.70 -1.33
C ALA A 184 7.81 -12.08 -0.91
N SER A 185 6.96 -12.70 -1.72
CA SER A 185 6.52 -14.09 -1.55
C SER A 185 6.75 -14.88 -2.83
N GLY A 186 7.34 -16.07 -2.70
CA GLY A 186 7.48 -17.01 -3.80
C GLY A 186 6.27 -17.95 -3.86
N SER A 187 5.72 -18.17 -5.05
CA SER A 187 4.70 -19.17 -5.30
C SER A 187 4.99 -19.97 -6.56
N GLN A 188 4.48 -21.20 -6.63
CA GLN A 188 4.46 -22.01 -7.84
C GLN A 188 3.06 -22.60 -7.99
N GLY A 189 2.47 -22.52 -9.19
CA GLY A 189 1.30 -23.33 -9.52
C GLY A 189 -0.10 -22.75 -9.30
N GLY A 190 -0.25 -21.46 -9.03
CA GLY A 190 -1.56 -20.90 -8.65
C GLY A 190 -1.95 -21.24 -7.20
N GLU A 191 -3.23 -21.07 -6.84
CA GLU A 191 -3.68 -21.30 -5.45
C GLU A 191 -3.49 -22.76 -5.01
N GLY A 192 -2.64 -22.97 -4.00
CA GLY A 192 -2.57 -24.22 -3.24
C GLY A 192 -1.44 -25.20 -3.61
N GLU A 193 -0.63 -24.92 -4.63
CA GLU A 193 0.46 -25.83 -5.02
C GLU A 193 1.71 -25.68 -4.12
N TRP A 194 2.28 -24.48 -4.02
CA TRP A 194 3.38 -24.18 -3.09
C TRP A 194 3.53 -22.67 -2.86
N ASN A 195 3.75 -22.29 -1.59
CA ASN A 195 4.08 -20.92 -1.20
C ASN A 195 5.29 -20.94 -0.25
N ALA A 196 6.27 -20.09 -0.52
CA ALA A 196 7.35 -19.80 0.42
C ALA A 196 6.88 -18.84 1.50
N ASP A 197 7.53 -18.91 2.66
CA ASP A 197 7.44 -17.88 3.69
C ASP A 197 7.84 -16.52 3.08
N SER A 198 7.09 -15.48 3.42
CA SER A 198 7.34 -14.14 2.92
C SER A 198 8.64 -13.57 3.50
N ALA A 199 9.35 -12.81 2.68
CA ALA A 199 10.54 -12.05 3.06
C ALA A 199 10.24 -10.55 3.08
N LEU A 200 10.70 -9.84 4.09
CA LEU A 200 10.81 -8.38 4.05
C LEU A 200 12.20 -8.03 3.48
N ILE A 201 12.21 -7.26 2.38
CA ILE A 201 13.43 -6.81 1.71
C ILE A 201 13.55 -5.30 1.90
N ASP A 202 14.55 -4.87 2.67
CA ASP A 202 14.89 -3.47 2.84
C ASP A 202 15.95 -3.06 1.81
N PHE A 203 15.74 -1.95 1.12
CA PHE A 203 16.65 -1.45 0.09
C PHE A 203 16.77 0.08 0.13
N THR A 204 17.85 0.60 -0.42
CA THR A 204 18.07 2.03 -0.63
C THR A 204 18.10 2.35 -2.12
N LEU A 205 17.85 3.62 -2.44
CA LEU A 205 17.94 4.16 -3.79
C LEU A 205 18.95 5.30 -3.81
N GLU A 206 20.00 5.12 -4.58
CA GLU A 206 21.12 6.05 -4.65
C GLU A 206 21.24 6.62 -6.05
N PRO A 207 21.50 7.94 -6.20
CA PRO A 207 21.89 8.52 -7.47
C PRO A 207 23.18 7.89 -8.02
N SER A 208 23.26 7.75 -9.33
CA SER A 208 24.45 7.34 -10.07
C SER A 208 24.54 8.14 -11.38
N GLU A 209 25.68 8.06 -12.07
CA GLU A 209 25.85 8.69 -13.40
C GLU A 209 24.82 8.24 -14.44
N LYS A 210 24.27 7.03 -14.28
CA LYS A 210 23.28 6.43 -15.20
C LYS A 210 21.84 6.54 -14.70
N GLY A 211 21.58 7.35 -13.67
CA GLY A 211 20.28 7.48 -13.02
C GLY A 211 20.25 6.80 -11.65
N LEU A 212 19.12 6.25 -11.26
CA LEU A 212 18.92 5.68 -9.93
C LEU A 212 19.39 4.22 -9.85
N VAL A 213 20.09 3.86 -8.78
CA VAL A 213 20.55 2.48 -8.51
C VAL A 213 19.94 2.00 -7.20
N ALA A 214 19.35 0.82 -7.22
CA ALA A 214 18.85 0.16 -6.03
C ALA A 214 19.89 -0.77 -5.40
N LYS A 215 19.96 -0.77 -4.07
CA LYS A 215 20.83 -1.66 -3.29
C LYS A 215 20.03 -2.31 -2.18
N VAL A 216 19.98 -3.65 -2.18
CA VAL A 216 19.42 -4.41 -1.06
C VAL A 216 20.33 -4.24 0.14
N SER A 217 19.75 -3.84 1.27
CA SER A 217 20.43 -3.61 2.53
C SER A 217 20.17 -4.72 3.55
N ASP A 218 18.98 -5.31 3.54
CA ASP A 218 18.62 -6.43 4.42
C ASP A 218 17.53 -7.32 3.80
N VAL A 219 17.50 -8.60 4.18
CA VAL A 219 16.46 -9.58 3.81
C VAL A 219 16.18 -10.45 5.03
N ARG A 220 14.95 -10.40 5.55
CA ARG A 220 14.53 -11.14 6.76
C ARG A 220 13.14 -11.74 6.60
N GLY A 221 12.76 -12.69 7.45
CA GLY A 221 11.44 -13.31 7.39
C GLY A 221 10.37 -12.35 7.91
N THR A 222 9.17 -12.38 7.34
CA THR A 222 8.04 -11.62 7.93
C THR A 222 7.59 -12.18 9.28
N ASP A 223 7.98 -13.43 9.59
CA ASP A 223 7.67 -14.14 10.84
C ASP A 223 8.72 -13.92 11.94
N ASP A 224 9.81 -13.19 11.68
CA ASP A 224 10.91 -12.91 12.64
C ASP A 224 10.51 -11.91 13.75
N GLY A 225 9.25 -11.90 14.19
CA GLY A 225 8.78 -11.16 15.37
C GLY A 225 8.90 -9.64 15.29
N THR A 226 9.20 -9.09 14.11
CA THR A 226 9.31 -7.64 13.84
C THR A 226 8.36 -7.28 12.70
N ARG A 227 7.07 -7.46 12.97
CA ARG A 227 5.98 -7.09 12.07
C ARG A 227 5.73 -5.59 12.14
N GLU A 228 6.69 -4.77 11.70
CA GLU A 228 6.44 -3.34 11.54
C GLU A 228 5.54 -3.09 10.32
N THR A 229 4.25 -2.96 10.66
CA THR A 229 3.16 -2.21 10.01
C THR A 229 2.61 -2.72 8.68
N ALA A 230 1.72 -3.71 8.77
CA ALA A 230 0.35 -3.58 8.26
C ALA A 230 -0.58 -4.24 9.29
N GLY A 231 -1.19 -3.43 10.16
CA GLY A 231 -2.31 -3.81 11.03
C GLY A 231 -2.20 -5.13 11.79
N ASN A 232 -1.12 -5.36 12.55
CA ASN A 232 -1.20 -6.40 13.58
C ASN A 232 -2.16 -5.89 14.66
N SER A 233 -3.25 -6.62 14.89
CA SER A 233 -4.29 -6.22 15.84
C SER A 233 -3.74 -6.06 17.27
N GLU A 234 -2.61 -6.68 17.57
CA GLU A 234 -1.85 -6.49 18.81
C GLU A 234 -1.09 -5.16 18.88
N ASP A 235 -0.47 -4.69 17.79
CA ASP A 235 0.23 -3.39 17.76
C ASP A 235 -0.77 -2.22 17.78
N ALA A 236 -1.89 -2.38 17.07
CA ALA A 236 -3.00 -1.45 17.13
C ALA A 236 -3.55 -1.35 18.56
N LEU A 237 -3.68 -2.49 19.25
CA LEU A 237 -4.09 -2.53 20.65
C LEU A 237 -3.05 -1.89 21.58
N ALA A 238 -1.76 -2.19 21.41
CA ALA A 238 -0.69 -1.61 22.22
C ALA A 238 -0.64 -0.08 22.08
N LYS A 239 -0.77 0.43 20.85
CA LYS A 239 -0.89 1.87 20.59
C LYS A 239 -2.14 2.45 21.22
N ALA A 240 -3.30 1.82 21.04
CA ALA A 240 -4.55 2.27 21.62
C ALA A 240 -4.48 2.33 23.17
N ASP A 241 -3.86 1.33 23.82
CA ASP A 241 -3.66 1.31 25.27
C ASP A 241 -2.68 2.40 25.74
N ALA A 242 -1.65 2.71 24.97
CA ALA A 242 -0.75 3.83 25.25
C ALA A 242 -1.49 5.18 25.19
N ASP A 243 -2.34 5.36 24.19
CA ASP A 243 -3.16 6.57 24.03
C ASP A 243 -4.24 6.69 25.11
N LEU A 244 -4.86 5.57 25.51
CA LEU A 244 -5.79 5.50 26.64
C LEU A 244 -5.14 5.97 27.95
N ASN A 245 -3.97 5.42 28.28
CA ASN A 245 -3.25 5.79 29.50
C ASN A 245 -2.87 7.28 29.51
N ARG A 246 -2.49 7.82 28.35
CA ARG A 246 -2.19 9.25 28.19
C ARG A 246 -3.43 10.11 28.39
N ALA A 247 -4.55 9.77 27.73
CA ALA A 247 -5.80 10.51 27.81
C ALA A 247 -6.36 10.51 29.24
N TYR A 248 -6.41 9.34 29.89
CA TYR A 248 -6.83 9.16 31.27
C TYR A 248 -5.97 9.94 32.25
N SER A 249 -4.64 9.84 32.14
CA SER A 249 -3.71 10.55 33.04
C SER A 249 -3.82 12.07 32.88
N ALA A 250 -4.05 12.55 31.65
CA ALA A 250 -4.25 13.96 31.39
C ALA A 250 -5.57 14.47 32.00
N LEU A 251 -6.70 13.77 31.80
CA LEU A 251 -7.99 14.15 32.38
C LEU A 251 -7.97 14.08 33.91
N ARG A 252 -7.38 13.03 34.50
CA ARG A 252 -7.30 12.89 35.96
C ARG A 252 -6.52 14.03 36.63
N LYS A 253 -5.58 14.67 35.93
CA LYS A 253 -4.81 15.83 36.42
C LYS A 253 -5.63 17.12 36.43
N THR A 254 -6.70 17.23 35.64
CA THR A 254 -7.53 18.43 35.55
C THR A 254 -8.74 18.39 36.48
N LEU A 255 -9.09 17.23 37.03
CA LEU A 255 -10.25 17.02 37.88
C LEU A 255 -9.96 17.25 39.37
N GLY A 256 -11.00 17.60 40.14
CA GLY A 256 -10.94 17.64 41.60
C GLY A 256 -10.80 16.25 42.23
N ALA A 257 -10.45 16.17 43.51
CA ALA A 257 -10.16 14.89 44.19
C ALA A 257 -11.32 13.88 44.14
N THR A 258 -12.55 14.36 44.35
CA THR A 258 -13.77 13.52 44.29
C THR A 258 -14.01 13.00 42.87
N GLU A 259 -13.94 13.88 41.87
CA GLU A 259 -14.14 13.53 40.45
C GLU A 259 -13.05 12.59 39.93
N ALA A 260 -11.81 12.78 40.39
CA ALA A 260 -10.68 11.92 40.04
C ALA A 260 -10.82 10.50 40.61
N GLU A 261 -11.46 10.32 41.78
CA GLU A 261 -11.77 9.00 42.30
C GLU A 261 -12.99 8.37 41.59
N THR A 262 -14.01 9.15 41.25
CA THR A 262 -15.11 8.67 40.38
C THR A 262 -14.60 8.18 39.02
N LEU A 263 -13.76 8.97 38.33
CA LEU A 263 -13.17 8.61 37.05
C LEU A 263 -12.34 7.30 37.14
N LYS A 264 -11.65 7.09 38.25
CA LYS A 264 -10.86 5.88 38.51
C LYS A 264 -11.74 4.65 38.69
N GLU A 265 -12.87 4.78 39.36
CA GLU A 265 -13.85 3.69 39.50
C GLU A 265 -14.51 3.35 38.15
N GLU A 266 -14.90 4.37 37.38
CA GLU A 266 -15.40 4.20 36.01
C GLU A 266 -14.38 3.49 35.12
N GLN A 267 -13.11 3.91 35.16
CA GLN A 267 -12.05 3.32 34.36
C GLN A 267 -11.82 1.84 34.75
N ARG A 268 -11.89 1.50 36.04
CA ARG A 268 -11.82 0.11 36.49
C ARG A 268 -12.99 -0.74 35.99
N ALA A 269 -14.21 -0.21 36.03
CA ALA A 269 -15.38 -0.90 35.52
C ALA A 269 -15.31 -1.09 34.01
N TRP A 270 -14.80 -0.09 33.29
CA TRP A 270 -14.61 -0.14 31.84
C TRP A 270 -13.54 -1.16 31.43
N LEU A 271 -12.39 -1.22 32.12
CA LEU A 271 -11.34 -2.21 31.85
C LEU A 271 -11.88 -3.65 31.97
N LYS A 272 -12.75 -3.93 32.95
CA LYS A 272 -13.42 -5.23 33.07
C LYS A 272 -14.31 -5.58 31.86
N LYS A 273 -14.86 -4.59 31.15
CA LYS A 273 -15.61 -4.81 29.89
C LYS A 273 -14.63 -5.10 28.75
N ARG A 274 -13.57 -4.30 28.63
CA ARG A 274 -12.51 -4.48 27.62
C ARG A 274 -11.89 -5.88 27.69
N ASP A 275 -11.61 -6.38 28.88
CA ASP A 275 -10.92 -7.68 29.07
C ASP A 275 -11.79 -8.88 28.66
N LYS A 276 -13.11 -8.70 28.47
CA LYS A 276 -14.00 -9.73 27.93
C LYS A 276 -13.97 -9.82 26.40
N ILE A 277 -13.43 -8.82 25.72
CA ILE A 277 -13.29 -8.80 24.26
C ILE A 277 -12.09 -9.69 23.90
N LYS A 278 -12.32 -10.72 23.08
CA LYS A 278 -11.28 -11.69 22.70
C LYS A 278 -10.51 -11.27 21.45
N ASP A 279 -11.21 -10.69 20.48
CA ASP A 279 -10.59 -10.21 19.26
C ASP A 279 -9.75 -8.95 19.53
N PRO A 280 -8.44 -8.93 19.19
CA PRO A 280 -7.60 -7.77 19.49
C PRO A 280 -7.96 -6.53 18.66
N GLY A 281 -8.53 -6.69 17.45
CA GLY A 281 -8.97 -5.58 16.60
C GLY A 281 -10.17 -4.85 17.20
N ALA A 282 -11.22 -5.61 17.52
CA ALA A 282 -12.40 -5.11 18.23
C ALA A 282 -12.04 -4.51 19.60
N LYS A 283 -11.02 -5.05 20.27
CA LYS A 283 -10.51 -4.49 21.53
C LYS A 283 -9.82 -3.14 21.30
N ALA A 284 -9.02 -3.00 20.24
CA ALA A 284 -8.37 -1.74 19.89
C ALA A 284 -9.39 -0.65 19.52
N GLU A 285 -10.43 -0.99 18.76
CA GLU A 285 -11.54 -0.06 18.44
C GLU A 285 -12.28 0.38 19.71
N PHE A 286 -12.62 -0.56 20.58
CA PHE A 286 -13.26 -0.29 21.86
C PHE A 286 -12.41 0.65 22.74
N VAL A 287 -11.08 0.47 22.75
CA VAL A 287 -10.14 1.37 23.43
C VAL A 287 -10.14 2.77 22.79
N ALA A 288 -10.15 2.86 21.45
CA ALA A 288 -10.15 4.13 20.74
C ALA A 288 -11.43 4.95 21.00
N GLU A 289 -12.59 4.31 21.14
CA GLU A 289 -13.83 4.98 21.55
C GLU A 289 -13.71 5.60 22.95
N ARG A 290 -13.14 4.86 23.90
CA ARG A 290 -12.92 5.39 25.26
C ARG A 290 -11.93 6.56 25.28
N VAL A 291 -10.90 6.54 24.44
CA VAL A 291 -9.99 7.69 24.27
C VAL A 291 -10.79 8.93 23.86
N LYS A 292 -11.66 8.83 22.85
CA LYS A 292 -12.51 9.95 22.40
C LYS A 292 -13.43 10.46 23.51
N GLU A 293 -14.05 9.57 24.28
CA GLU A 293 -14.88 9.95 25.43
C GLU A 293 -14.08 10.75 26.47
N LEU A 294 -12.89 10.25 26.86
CA LEU A 294 -12.04 10.91 27.85
C LEU A 294 -11.52 12.27 27.36
N GLU A 295 -11.27 12.41 26.06
CA GLU A 295 -10.86 13.69 25.47
C GLU A 295 -12.02 14.69 25.37
N ALA A 296 -13.24 14.21 25.11
CA ALA A 296 -14.42 15.07 25.10
C ALA A 296 -14.72 15.65 26.49
N GLN A 297 -14.48 14.90 27.57
CA GLN A 297 -14.65 15.35 28.95
C GLN A 297 -13.61 16.38 29.41
N LYS A 298 -12.54 16.62 28.63
CA LYS A 298 -11.57 17.70 28.92
C LYS A 298 -12.07 19.08 28.50
N ARG A 299 -13.12 19.15 27.67
CA ARG A 299 -13.69 20.39 27.15
C ARG A 299 -14.75 20.92 28.12
#